data_AF-A0A5C4NVD6-F1
#
_entry.id   AF-A0A5C4NVD6-F1
#
_cell.length_a   1.000
_cell.length_b   1.000
_cell.length_c   1.000
_cell.angle_alpha   90.00
_cell.angle_beta   90.00
_cell.angle_gamma   90.00
#
_symmetry.space_group_name_H-M   'P 1'
#
loop_
_entity.id
_entity.type
_entity.pdbx_description
1 polymer ?
#
loop_
_entity_poly.entity_id
_entity_poly.type
_entity_poly.pdbx_seq_one_letter_code
_entity_poly.pdbx_strand_id
1 'polypeptide(L)'
;MTSVSTGVAGKDEKVQQKDGVNAEMSVNDRTKLQLNASIMQASLNVSIGSENEPLALLYKTAITNINEALKGQYGDDAIQNAASQDNSAEATASRIVSLSTGFFDAFKKQNPDLDDDAALTKFMDTISGGMEKGFKEARDILEGLKVLGGDIAGNIDKTYELVQKGYADFIAAHSSKKDEAAKPDATKPADSKAA
;
A
#
# COMPACT_ATOMS: atom_id res chain seq x y z
N MET A 1 39.96 12.69 -66.71
CA MET A 1 38.81 12.90 -65.80
C MET A 1 38.16 11.55 -65.56
N THR A 2 37.87 11.30 -64.28
CA THR A 2 37.13 10.15 -63.71
C THR A 2 37.87 8.82 -63.64
N SER A 3 38.59 8.65 -62.53
CA SER A 3 39.20 7.39 -62.07
C SER A 3 38.14 6.46 -61.45
N VAL A 4 38.26 5.17 -61.77
CA VAL A 4 37.74 4.04 -60.99
C VAL A 4 38.68 3.78 -59.81
N SER A 5 38.14 3.51 -58.62
CA SER A 5 38.85 2.77 -57.56
C SER A 5 37.87 2.10 -56.58
N THR A 6 38.00 0.79 -56.48
CA THR A 6 37.58 -0.11 -55.41
C THR A 6 38.10 0.31 -54.02
N GLY A 7 37.35 0.02 -52.96
CA GLY A 7 37.83 0.13 -51.58
C GLY A 7 37.00 -0.70 -50.59
N VAL A 8 37.56 -1.82 -50.13
CA VAL A 8 37.19 -2.55 -48.91
C VAL A 8 37.97 -1.94 -47.74
N ALA A 9 37.29 -1.65 -46.63
CA ALA A 9 37.79 -1.49 -45.24
C ALA A 9 36.53 -1.35 -44.37
N GLY A 10 36.30 -1.98 -43.22
CA GLY A 10 37.20 -2.52 -42.21
C GLY A 10 36.86 -1.86 -40.86
N LYS A 11 36.30 -2.63 -39.92
CA LYS A 11 36.11 -2.39 -38.46
C LYS A 11 35.12 -1.29 -38.01
N ASP A 12 34.12 -1.70 -37.23
CA ASP A 12 34.06 -1.41 -35.79
C ASP A 12 32.91 -2.20 -35.12
N GLU A 13 33.28 -3.28 -34.42
CA GLU A 13 32.46 -3.86 -33.35
C GLU A 13 32.33 -2.83 -32.22
N LYS A 14 31.15 -2.21 -32.11
CA LYS A 14 30.83 -1.40 -30.94
C LYS A 14 30.11 -2.26 -29.92
N VAL A 15 30.92 -2.88 -29.05
CA VAL A 15 30.52 -3.46 -27.77
C VAL A 15 29.75 -2.38 -26.99
N GLN A 16 28.46 -2.56 -26.78
CA GLN A 16 27.71 -1.74 -25.84
C GLN A 16 28.08 -2.17 -24.42
N GLN A 17 28.90 -1.32 -23.79
CA GLN A 17 29.21 -1.35 -22.38
C GLN A 17 27.97 -1.10 -21.54
N LYS A 18 27.97 -1.75 -20.38
CA LYS A 18 27.01 -1.62 -19.29
C LYS A 18 26.84 -0.15 -18.88
N ASP A 19 25.64 0.36 -19.00
CA ASP A 19 25.19 1.50 -18.20
C ASP A 19 24.34 0.98 -17.05
N GLY A 20 24.87 1.17 -15.84
CA GLY A 20 24.18 0.90 -14.60
C GLY A 20 22.96 1.80 -14.46
N VAL A 21 21.78 1.19 -14.52
CA VAL A 21 20.56 1.78 -13.99
C VAL A 21 20.21 0.98 -12.74
N ASN A 22 20.09 1.70 -11.63
CA ASN A 22 19.67 1.26 -10.32
C ASN A 22 18.65 0.12 -10.42
N ALA A 23 19.04 -1.09 -10.03
CA ALA A 23 18.16 -2.25 -10.02
C ALA A 23 17.19 -2.07 -8.85
N GLU A 24 16.14 -1.27 -9.06
CA GLU A 24 15.00 -1.28 -8.17
C GLU A 24 14.41 -2.70 -8.19
N MET A 25 14.53 -3.37 -7.05
CA MET A 25 13.99 -4.70 -6.83
C MET A 25 12.50 -4.70 -7.22
N SER A 26 12.08 -5.63 -8.08
CA SER A 26 10.68 -5.78 -8.47
C SER A 26 9.80 -6.00 -7.23
N VAL A 27 8.52 -5.60 -7.28
CA VAL A 27 7.57 -5.81 -6.17
C VAL A 27 7.55 -7.29 -5.75
N ASN A 28 7.56 -8.21 -6.72
CA ASN A 28 7.62 -9.64 -6.45
C ASN A 28 8.90 -10.07 -5.73
N ASP A 29 10.04 -9.47 -6.08
CA ASP A 29 11.32 -9.78 -5.44
C ASP A 29 11.37 -9.20 -4.01
N ARG A 30 10.78 -8.02 -3.78
CA ARG A 30 10.63 -7.43 -2.45
C ARG A 30 9.74 -8.29 -1.56
N THR A 31 8.58 -8.73 -2.06
CA THR A 31 7.66 -9.61 -1.31
C THR A 31 8.31 -10.95 -0.98
N LYS A 32 9.04 -11.56 -1.93
CA LYS A 32 9.82 -12.78 -1.66
C LYS A 32 10.91 -12.58 -0.62
N LEU A 33 11.62 -11.45 -0.67
CA LEU A 33 12.66 -11.14 0.30
C LEU A 33 12.07 -10.97 1.71
N GLN A 34 10.95 -10.27 1.84
CA GLN A 34 10.22 -10.13 3.10
C GLN A 34 9.78 -11.50 3.65
N LEU A 35 9.18 -12.35 2.80
CA LEU A 35 8.78 -13.70 3.18
C LEU A 35 9.97 -14.54 3.67
N ASN A 36 11.07 -14.55 2.91
CA ASN A 36 12.28 -15.27 3.28
C ASN A 36 12.82 -14.79 4.63
N ALA A 37 12.83 -13.48 4.87
CA ALA A 37 13.26 -12.93 6.14
C ALA A 37 12.37 -13.35 7.31
N SER A 38 11.04 -13.37 7.13
CA SER A 38 10.11 -13.88 8.15
C SER A 38 10.34 -15.37 8.45
N ILE A 39 10.61 -16.20 7.43
CA ILE A 39 10.92 -17.62 7.60
C ILE A 39 12.22 -17.80 8.41
N MET A 40 13.24 -17.00 8.12
CA MET A 40 14.51 -17.05 8.85
C MET A 40 14.34 -16.63 10.31
N GLN A 41 13.53 -15.61 10.59
CA GLN A 41 13.22 -15.17 11.95
C GLN A 41 12.48 -16.27 12.75
N ALA A 42 11.50 -16.93 12.13
CA ALA A 42 10.80 -18.06 12.75
C ALA A 42 11.74 -19.24 13.02
N SER A 43 12.62 -19.54 12.06
CA SER A 43 13.60 -20.63 12.18
C SER A 43 14.69 -20.36 13.22
N LEU A 44 15.06 -19.09 13.42
CA LEU A 44 15.93 -18.64 14.52
C LEU A 44 15.28 -18.95 15.87
N ASN A 45 14.01 -18.58 16.06
CA ASN A 45 13.30 -18.80 17.31
C ASN A 45 13.22 -20.29 17.68
N VAL A 46 13.01 -21.17 16.69
CA VAL A 46 13.03 -22.63 16.90
C VAL A 46 14.42 -23.11 17.28
N SER A 47 15.46 -22.66 16.59
CA SER A 47 16.86 -23.06 16.86
C SER A 47 17.31 -22.66 18.27
N ILE A 48 16.91 -21.47 18.74
CA ILE A 48 17.18 -21.02 20.11
C ILE A 48 16.43 -21.91 21.11
N GLY A 49 15.15 -22.21 20.86
CA GLY A 49 14.35 -23.07 21.72
C GLY A 49 14.83 -24.53 21.78
N SER A 50 15.56 -24.99 20.75
CA SER A 50 16.15 -26.33 20.68
C SER A 50 17.64 -26.37 21.08
N GLU A 51 18.19 -25.31 21.67
CA GLU A 51 19.61 -25.16 22.04
C GLU A 51 20.60 -25.40 20.87
N ASN A 52 20.16 -25.15 19.62
CA ASN A 52 20.98 -25.31 18.42
C ASN A 52 21.74 -24.01 18.09
N GLU A 53 22.69 -23.68 18.96
CA GLU A 53 23.49 -22.44 18.94
C GLU A 53 24.19 -22.16 17.59
N PRO A 54 24.83 -23.13 16.90
CA PRO A 54 25.47 -22.86 15.61
C PRO A 54 24.47 -22.43 14.52
N LEU A 55 23.28 -23.03 14.49
CA LEU A 55 22.24 -22.70 13.53
C LEU A 55 21.58 -21.35 13.88
N ALA A 56 21.40 -21.05 15.17
CA ALA A 56 20.95 -19.75 15.63
C ALA A 56 21.93 -18.63 15.22
N LEU A 57 23.24 -18.87 15.33
CA LEU A 57 24.25 -17.92 14.88
C LEU A 57 24.19 -17.67 13.37
N LEU A 58 24.01 -18.72 12.57
CA LEU A 58 23.84 -18.61 11.12
C LEU A 58 22.62 -17.74 10.76
N TYR A 59 21.47 -18.01 11.39
CA TYR A 59 20.26 -17.22 11.17
C TYR A 59 20.45 -15.76 11.60
N LYS A 60 21.09 -15.51 12.74
CA LYS A 60 21.41 -14.15 13.20
C LYS A 60 22.28 -13.41 12.18
N THR A 61 23.36 -14.03 11.70
CA THR A 61 24.23 -13.42 10.68
C THR A 61 23.45 -13.12 9.40
N ALA A 62 22.58 -14.01 8.95
CA ALA A 62 21.78 -13.76 7.76
C ALA A 62 20.77 -12.61 7.96
N ILE A 63 20.07 -12.56 9.09
CA ILE A 63 19.15 -11.44 9.42
C ILE A 63 19.90 -10.12 9.48
N THR A 64 21.09 -10.08 10.11
CA THR A 64 21.95 -8.88 10.14
C THR A 64 22.30 -8.41 8.73
N ASN A 65 22.76 -9.31 7.85
CA ASN A 65 23.11 -8.93 6.48
C ASN A 65 21.89 -8.49 5.65
N ILE A 66 20.72 -9.10 5.85
CA ILE A 66 19.48 -8.68 5.20
C ILE A 66 19.07 -7.27 5.69
N ASN A 67 19.15 -7.00 6.99
CA ASN A 67 18.89 -5.67 7.53
C ASN A 67 19.86 -4.62 6.97
N GLU A 68 21.15 -4.93 6.87
CA GLU A 68 22.13 -4.03 6.24
C GLU A 68 21.77 -3.73 4.78
N ALA A 69 21.38 -4.75 4.02
CA ALA A 69 20.97 -4.59 2.62
C ALA A 69 19.68 -3.77 2.46
N LEU A 70 18.77 -3.86 3.43
CA LEU A 70 17.48 -3.16 3.41
C LEU A 70 17.51 -1.76 4.04
N LYS A 71 18.57 -1.44 4.79
CA LYS A 71 18.70 -0.22 5.59
C LYS A 71 18.46 1.06 4.81
N GLY A 72 18.94 1.14 3.57
CA GLY A 72 18.78 2.33 2.72
C GLY A 72 17.33 2.70 2.42
N GLN A 73 16.42 1.73 2.40
CA GLN A 73 15.01 1.95 2.05
C GLN A 73 14.06 1.84 3.26
N TYR A 74 14.39 0.98 4.22
CA TYR A 74 13.48 0.64 5.33
C TYR A 74 14.01 1.04 6.71
N GLY A 75 15.21 1.62 6.79
CA GLY A 75 15.85 2.01 8.04
C GLY A 75 16.46 0.82 8.79
N ASP A 76 16.92 1.10 10.01
CA ASP A 76 17.45 0.07 10.89
C ASP A 76 16.38 -0.97 11.25
N ASP A 77 16.81 -2.21 11.46
CA ASP A 77 15.96 -3.32 11.90
C ASP A 77 14.71 -3.56 11.03
N ALA A 78 14.85 -3.39 9.70
CA ALA A 78 13.76 -3.52 8.72
C ALA A 78 12.93 -4.81 8.88
N ILE A 79 13.59 -5.95 9.13
CA ILE A 79 12.90 -7.24 9.27
C ILE A 79 12.10 -7.32 10.57
N GLN A 80 12.67 -6.82 11.68
CA GLN A 80 12.02 -6.81 12.98
C GLN A 80 10.83 -5.84 12.98
N ASN A 81 11.00 -4.67 12.36
CA ASN A 81 9.96 -3.69 12.18
C ASN A 81 8.82 -4.26 11.32
N ALA A 82 9.12 -4.97 10.22
CA ALA A 82 8.12 -5.65 9.41
C ALA A 82 7.38 -6.76 10.19
N ALA A 83 8.12 -7.58 10.93
CA ALA A 83 7.55 -8.70 11.70
C ALA A 83 6.68 -8.24 12.89
N SER A 84 6.93 -7.04 13.42
CA SER A 84 6.16 -6.46 14.54
C SER A 84 4.96 -5.63 14.10
N GLN A 85 4.74 -5.45 12.78
CA GLN A 85 3.55 -4.75 12.31
C GLN A 85 2.28 -5.58 12.60
N ASP A 86 1.27 -4.92 13.13
CA ASP A 86 -0.07 -5.51 13.23
C ASP A 86 -0.68 -5.62 11.83
N ASN A 87 -0.58 -6.80 11.23
CA ASN A 87 -1.13 -7.11 9.91
C ASN A 87 -2.53 -7.74 9.97
N SER A 88 -3.28 -7.49 11.05
CA SER A 88 -4.72 -7.76 11.06
C SER A 88 -5.43 -7.04 9.91
N ALA A 89 -6.61 -7.55 9.54
CA ALA A 89 -7.43 -6.92 8.51
C ALA A 89 -7.80 -5.47 8.88
N GLU A 90 -8.09 -5.24 10.16
CA GLU A 90 -8.42 -3.93 10.73
C GLU A 90 -7.27 -2.93 10.61
N ALA A 91 -6.08 -3.31 11.09
CA ALA A 91 -4.92 -2.42 11.05
C ALA A 91 -4.45 -2.14 9.62
N THR A 92 -4.58 -3.12 8.73
CA THR A 92 -4.26 -2.96 7.30
C THR A 92 -5.27 -2.04 6.61
N ALA A 93 -6.58 -2.25 6.82
CA ALA A 93 -7.62 -1.40 6.27
C ALA A 93 -7.50 0.05 6.75
N SER A 94 -7.23 0.24 8.05
CA SER A 94 -7.01 1.57 8.65
C SER A 94 -5.85 2.31 7.98
N ARG A 95 -4.74 1.62 7.70
CA ARG A 95 -3.58 2.18 6.99
C ARG A 95 -3.94 2.59 5.55
N ILE A 96 -4.65 1.74 4.81
CA ILE A 96 -5.10 2.03 3.44
C ILE A 96 -6.00 3.26 3.41
N VAL A 97 -7.03 3.30 4.27
CA VAL A 97 -7.97 4.42 4.35
C VAL A 97 -7.22 5.70 4.69
N SER A 98 -6.43 5.70 5.77
CA SER A 98 -5.69 6.89 6.22
C SER A 98 -4.74 7.43 5.16
N LEU A 99 -3.98 6.56 4.49
CA LEU A 99 -3.04 6.97 3.46
C LEU A 99 -3.77 7.57 2.25
N SER A 100 -4.81 6.88 1.76
CA SER A 100 -5.49 7.29 0.53
C SER A 100 -6.32 8.56 0.73
N THR A 101 -7.03 8.70 1.85
CA THR A 101 -7.87 9.88 2.11
C THR A 101 -7.07 11.09 2.62
N GLY A 102 -5.85 10.88 3.12
CA GLY A 102 -4.97 11.95 3.61
C GLY A 102 -4.59 13.01 2.57
N PHE A 103 -4.81 12.73 1.28
CA PHE A 103 -4.56 13.67 0.19
C PHE A 103 -5.74 14.59 -0.15
N PHE A 104 -6.91 14.42 0.48
CA PHE A 104 -8.12 15.14 0.08
C PHE A 104 -7.98 16.67 0.16
N ASP A 105 -7.39 17.19 1.23
CA ASP A 105 -7.19 18.64 1.37
C ASP A 105 -6.23 19.20 0.32
N ALA A 106 -5.20 18.44 -0.04
CA ALA A 106 -4.30 18.83 -1.12
C ALA A 106 -5.01 18.80 -2.48
N PHE A 107 -5.86 17.79 -2.71
CA PHE A 107 -6.69 17.69 -3.91
C PHE A 107 -7.62 18.89 -4.07
N LYS A 108 -8.33 19.30 -3.01
CA LYS A 108 -9.18 20.51 -3.04
C LYS A 108 -8.40 21.77 -3.41
N LYS A 109 -7.23 21.98 -2.79
CA LYS A 109 -6.35 23.14 -3.09
C LYS A 109 -5.89 23.19 -4.55
N GLN A 110 -5.72 22.02 -5.17
CA GLN A 110 -5.31 21.91 -6.58
C GLN A 110 -6.48 22.02 -7.56
N ASN A 111 -7.73 21.94 -7.09
CA ASN A 111 -8.94 22.01 -7.91
C ASN A 111 -9.89 23.11 -7.38
N PRO A 112 -9.46 24.39 -7.38
CA PRO A 112 -10.25 25.49 -6.79
C PRO A 112 -11.56 25.78 -7.53
N ASP A 113 -11.70 25.29 -8.76
CA ASP A 113 -12.91 25.47 -9.58
C ASP A 113 -14.03 24.46 -9.25
N LEU A 114 -13.74 23.44 -8.42
CA LEU A 114 -14.74 22.49 -7.95
C LEU A 114 -15.33 22.96 -6.63
N ASP A 115 -16.64 22.85 -6.48
CA ASP A 115 -17.28 22.93 -5.17
C ASP A 115 -16.91 21.71 -4.29
N ASP A 116 -17.17 21.81 -2.99
CA ASP A 116 -16.73 20.80 -2.02
C ASP A 116 -17.30 19.39 -2.30
N ASP A 117 -18.56 19.29 -2.71
CA ASP A 117 -19.20 17.99 -2.98
C ASP A 117 -18.71 17.39 -4.30
N ALA A 118 -18.53 18.22 -5.33
CA ALA A 118 -17.94 17.81 -6.59
C ALA A 118 -16.48 17.36 -6.41
N ALA A 119 -15.70 18.07 -5.60
CA ALA A 119 -14.33 17.71 -5.25
C ALA A 119 -14.28 16.38 -4.48
N LEU A 120 -15.17 16.19 -3.49
CA LEU A 120 -15.29 14.94 -2.73
C LEU A 120 -15.62 13.76 -3.66
N THR A 121 -16.65 13.91 -4.49
CA THR A 121 -17.10 12.85 -5.41
C THR A 121 -15.96 12.44 -6.34
N LYS A 122 -15.33 13.42 -7.02
CA LYS A 122 -14.25 13.16 -7.97
C LYS A 122 -13.03 12.52 -7.31
N PHE A 123 -12.68 12.97 -6.10
CA PHE A 123 -11.58 12.40 -5.34
C PHE A 123 -11.88 10.96 -4.95
N MET A 124 -13.06 10.70 -4.39
CA MET A 124 -13.47 9.39 -3.92
C MET A 124 -13.62 8.38 -5.05
N ASP A 125 -14.14 8.78 -6.21
CA ASP A 125 -14.20 7.95 -7.42
C ASP A 125 -12.79 7.50 -7.85
N THR A 126 -11.83 8.43 -7.81
CA THR A 126 -10.45 8.16 -8.22
C THR A 126 -9.79 7.15 -7.27
N ILE A 127 -9.83 7.41 -5.96
CA ILE A 127 -9.14 6.53 -5.00
C ILE A 127 -9.86 5.18 -4.85
N SER A 128 -11.19 5.15 -4.92
CA SER A 128 -11.95 3.89 -4.83
C SER A 128 -11.71 3.02 -6.06
N GLY A 129 -11.65 3.61 -7.25
CA GLY A 129 -11.29 2.89 -8.47
C GLY A 129 -9.86 2.34 -8.43
N GLY A 130 -8.90 3.13 -7.92
CA GLY A 130 -7.52 2.67 -7.73
C GLY A 130 -7.41 1.53 -6.71
N MET A 131 -8.13 1.64 -5.58
CA MET A 131 -8.18 0.61 -4.54
C MET A 131 -8.77 -0.70 -5.08
N GLU A 132 -9.92 -0.62 -5.77
CA GLU A 132 -10.58 -1.79 -6.36
C GLU A 132 -9.67 -2.54 -7.34
N LYS A 133 -8.98 -1.79 -8.21
CA LYS A 133 -8.03 -2.37 -9.15
C LYS A 133 -6.86 -3.03 -8.42
N GLY A 134 -6.24 -2.33 -7.47
CA GLY A 134 -5.11 -2.84 -6.71
C GLY A 134 -5.46 -4.08 -5.88
N PHE A 135 -6.67 -4.12 -5.31
CA PHE A 135 -7.16 -5.29 -4.57
C PHE A 135 -7.26 -6.53 -5.46
N LYS A 136 -7.88 -6.41 -6.64
CA LYS A 136 -7.97 -7.50 -7.61
C LYS A 136 -6.61 -8.00 -8.04
N GLU A 137 -5.73 -7.09 -8.47
CA GLU A 137 -4.37 -7.46 -8.91
C GLU A 137 -3.58 -8.15 -7.79
N ALA A 138 -3.65 -7.64 -6.56
CA ALA A 138 -2.97 -8.25 -5.42
C ALA A 138 -3.53 -9.65 -5.10
N ARG A 139 -4.86 -9.82 -5.15
CA ARG A 139 -5.49 -11.14 -4.95
C ARG A 139 -5.09 -12.13 -6.03
N ASP A 140 -5.11 -11.73 -7.30
CA ASP A 140 -4.73 -12.58 -8.44
C ASP A 140 -3.26 -13.04 -8.32
N ILE A 141 -2.37 -12.15 -7.88
CA ILE A 141 -0.96 -12.51 -7.61
C ILE A 141 -0.90 -13.58 -6.50
N LEU A 142 -1.59 -13.38 -5.39
CA LEU A 142 -1.57 -14.31 -4.25
C LEU A 142 -2.23 -15.66 -4.60
N GLU A 143 -3.25 -15.64 -5.45
CA GLU A 143 -3.85 -16.86 -6.02
C GLU A 143 -2.85 -17.60 -6.90
N GLY A 144 -2.16 -16.90 -7.80
CA GLY A 144 -1.10 -17.46 -8.65
C GLY A 144 0.06 -18.05 -7.85
N LEU A 145 0.37 -17.47 -6.68
CA LEU A 145 1.34 -18.00 -5.71
C LEU A 145 0.81 -19.17 -4.88
N LYS A 146 -0.49 -19.50 -4.98
CA LYS A 146 -1.18 -20.55 -4.22
C LYS A 146 -1.07 -20.38 -2.70
N VAL A 147 -1.08 -19.13 -2.22
CA VAL A 147 -0.94 -18.80 -0.79
C VAL A 147 -2.27 -18.43 -0.13
N LEU A 148 -3.38 -18.42 -0.86
CA LEU A 148 -4.72 -18.05 -0.35
C LEU A 148 -5.40 -19.14 0.52
N GLY A 149 -4.64 -20.04 1.12
CA GLY A 149 -5.17 -21.09 2.00
C GLY A 149 -5.46 -20.60 3.42
N GLY A 150 -6.25 -21.38 4.18
CA GLY A 150 -6.58 -21.07 5.57
C GLY A 150 -7.30 -19.73 5.73
N ASP A 151 -6.91 -18.96 6.73
CA ASP A 151 -7.56 -17.67 7.06
C ASP A 151 -7.12 -16.52 6.13
N ILE A 152 -6.16 -16.74 5.22
CA ILE A 152 -5.58 -15.68 4.39
C ILE A 152 -6.62 -15.06 3.46
N ALA A 153 -7.37 -15.89 2.72
CA ALA A 153 -8.42 -15.39 1.81
C ALA A 153 -9.49 -14.59 2.56
N GLY A 154 -9.96 -15.11 3.70
CA GLY A 154 -10.96 -14.45 4.53
C GLY A 154 -10.47 -13.12 5.11
N ASN A 155 -9.22 -13.05 5.57
CA ASN A 155 -8.63 -11.80 6.07
C ASN A 155 -8.45 -10.75 4.96
N ILE A 156 -8.11 -11.18 3.74
CA ILE A 156 -8.04 -10.30 2.57
C ILE A 156 -9.43 -9.73 2.24
N ASP A 157 -10.45 -10.59 2.20
CA ASP A 157 -11.83 -10.17 1.94
C ASP A 157 -12.34 -9.21 3.02
N LYS A 158 -12.09 -9.52 4.29
CA LYS A 158 -12.41 -8.64 5.42
C LYS A 158 -11.68 -7.29 5.34
N THR A 159 -10.42 -7.27 4.91
CA THR A 159 -9.68 -6.01 4.71
C THR A 159 -10.37 -5.14 3.68
N TYR A 160 -10.79 -5.73 2.56
CA TYR A 160 -11.51 -5.03 1.51
C TYR A 160 -12.86 -4.45 1.96
N GLU A 161 -13.65 -5.23 2.70
CA GLU A 161 -14.90 -4.75 3.29
C GLU A 161 -14.68 -3.56 4.24
N LEU A 162 -13.65 -3.64 5.08
CA LEU A 162 -13.31 -2.57 6.03
C LEU A 162 -12.81 -1.30 5.32
N VAL A 163 -12.06 -1.43 4.22
CA VAL A 163 -11.62 -0.28 3.41
C VAL A 163 -12.83 0.40 2.76
N GLN A 164 -13.73 -0.36 2.15
CA GLN A 164 -14.96 0.18 1.57
C GLN A 164 -15.80 0.90 2.62
N LYS A 165 -15.95 0.31 3.80
CA LYS A 165 -16.62 0.96 4.94
C LYS A 165 -15.93 2.27 5.32
N GLY A 166 -14.60 2.27 5.44
CA GLY A 166 -13.84 3.48 5.77
C GLY A 166 -13.99 4.60 4.74
N TYR A 167 -14.10 4.25 3.45
CA TYR A 167 -14.42 5.22 2.39
C TYR A 167 -15.84 5.76 2.49
N ALA A 168 -16.82 4.91 2.78
CA ALA A 168 -18.19 5.35 3.02
C ALA A 168 -18.28 6.30 4.24
N ASP A 169 -17.60 5.96 5.33
CA ASP A 169 -17.53 6.79 6.54
C ASP A 169 -16.86 8.15 6.23
N PHE A 170 -15.79 8.14 5.43
CA PHE A 170 -15.10 9.37 5.01
C PHE A 170 -16.01 10.27 4.17
N ILE A 171 -16.74 9.70 3.20
CA ILE A 171 -17.72 10.44 2.38
C ILE A 171 -18.79 11.06 3.27
N ALA A 172 -19.36 10.29 4.19
CA ALA A 172 -20.40 10.77 5.09
C ALA A 172 -19.92 11.94 5.97
N ALA A 173 -18.66 11.90 6.42
CA ALA A 173 -18.07 12.95 7.23
C ALA A 173 -17.75 14.25 6.47
N HIS A 174 -17.58 14.18 5.14
CA HIS A 174 -17.13 15.31 4.32
C HIS A 174 -18.19 15.82 3.33
N SER A 175 -19.31 15.12 3.18
CA SER A 175 -20.42 15.60 2.36
C SER A 175 -21.08 16.80 3.03
N SER A 176 -21.56 17.75 2.24
CA SER A 176 -22.22 18.99 2.72
C SER A 176 -23.53 18.79 3.51
N LYS A 177 -23.91 17.55 3.86
CA LYS A 177 -25.11 17.25 4.65
C LYS A 177 -24.93 17.63 6.11
N LYS A 178 -25.17 18.91 6.39
CA LYS A 178 -25.63 19.41 7.68
C LYS A 178 -27.17 19.38 7.73
N ASP A 179 -27.70 18.86 8.83
CA ASP A 179 -28.98 19.24 9.44
C ASP A 179 -30.32 18.84 8.79
N GLU A 180 -30.71 17.56 8.91
CA GLU A 180 -32.14 17.17 9.06
C GLU A 180 -32.30 16.13 10.18
N ALA A 181 -32.05 16.56 11.42
CA ALA A 181 -32.60 15.91 12.61
C ALA A 181 -32.96 16.99 13.64
N ALA A 182 -34.27 17.28 13.72
CA ALA A 182 -34.99 17.94 14.81
C ALA A 182 -34.73 19.45 15.05
N LYS A 183 -35.40 20.31 14.26
CA LYS A 183 -36.18 21.39 14.88
C LYS A 183 -37.60 20.88 15.15
N PRO A 184 -38.09 20.83 16.40
CA PRO A 184 -39.51 20.86 16.62
C PRO A 184 -39.97 22.29 16.34
N ASP A 185 -40.65 22.46 15.21
CA ASP A 185 -41.65 23.50 15.07
C ASP A 185 -42.79 23.16 16.05
N ALA A 186 -42.95 24.00 17.07
CA ALA A 186 -44.11 23.97 17.96
C ALA A 186 -44.46 25.41 18.38
N THR A 187 -45.21 26.05 17.48
CA THR A 187 -46.48 26.69 17.82
C THR A 187 -46.47 27.72 18.95
N LYS A 188 -46.47 28.99 18.52
CA LYS A 188 -47.15 30.13 19.16
C LYS A 188 -48.40 29.70 19.95
N PRO A 189 -48.55 30.04 21.24
CA PRO A 189 -49.86 30.16 21.85
C PRO A 189 -50.41 31.56 21.61
N ALA A 190 -51.65 31.58 21.14
CA ALA A 190 -52.49 32.74 21.00
C ALA A 190 -52.86 33.34 22.36
N ASP A 191 -53.10 34.64 22.35
CA ASP A 191 -53.84 35.37 23.38
C ASP A 191 -55.10 34.62 23.82
N SER A 192 -55.30 34.45 25.12
CA SER A 192 -56.64 34.31 25.67
C SER A 192 -56.73 35.00 27.03
N LYS A 193 -57.66 35.95 27.07
CA LYS A 193 -58.13 36.75 28.19
C LYS A 193 -59.44 36.12 28.69
N ALA A 194 -59.46 35.66 29.94
CA ALA A 194 -60.61 35.40 30.83
C ALA A 194 -60.08 34.51 31.98
N ALA A 195 -60.30 34.75 33.28
CA ALA A 195 -61.26 35.55 34.02
C ALA A 195 -60.60 36.11 35.29
#